data_AF-A0A1U9NFH8-F1
#
_entry.id   AF-A0A1U9NFH8-F1
#
_cell.length_a   1.000
_cell.length_b   1.000
_cell.length_c   1.000
_cell.angle_alpha   90.00
_cell.angle_beta   90.00
_cell.angle_gamma   90.00
#
_symmetry.space_group_name_H-M   'P 1'
#
loop_
_entity.id
_entity.type
_entity.pdbx_description
1 polymer ?
#
loop_
_entity_poly.entity_id
_entity_poly.type
_entity_poly.pdbx_seq_one_letter_code
_entity_poly.pdbx_strand_id
1 'polypeptide(L)'
;MKMKQKLVAGAIALSAMAGFSVPAAHAEVSAAIGAANMYYWRGLDLGEGDAQVWGDLKYSVSGFYTGVWASSGDFDDGQEYDLYAGYGGSLGDFRYDVSLWSYVYPQVDVSPADFTEAVVSLGYGPVTATYFKNIAAKDYGDNSYSYATLAVVLDKFTLKYGVHMDDTDSVDGVAHVDLTYAYNDKLSFTLGKVIDDKDETVNDEAKFVVGFTLPIE
;
A
#
# COMPACT_ATOMS: atom_id res chain seq x y z
N MET A 1 -60.81 -9.50 -18.71
CA MET A 1 -60.46 -10.78 -18.05
C MET A 1 -59.12 -11.20 -18.66
N LYS A 2 -57.97 -11.33 -17.99
CA LYS A 2 -57.50 -11.19 -16.61
C LYS A 2 -56.13 -10.47 -16.69
N MET A 3 -55.78 -9.86 -15.58
CA MET A 3 -54.68 -8.93 -15.35
C MET A 3 -53.67 -9.58 -14.40
N LYS A 4 -52.48 -8.96 -14.26
CA LYS A 4 -51.47 -9.08 -13.18
C LYS A 4 -50.34 -10.08 -13.51
N GLN A 5 -49.05 -9.80 -13.30
CA GLN A 5 -48.34 -8.94 -12.32
C GLN A 5 -47.12 -8.30 -13.04
N LYS A 6 -46.78 -7.00 -13.03
CA LYS A 6 -46.44 -5.99 -12.00
C LYS A 6 -45.23 -6.31 -11.10
N LEU A 7 -44.10 -5.66 -11.43
CA LEU A 7 -43.08 -5.03 -10.58
C LEU A 7 -42.59 -3.82 -11.42
N VAL A 8 -43.04 -2.57 -11.26
CA VAL A 8 -42.90 -1.62 -10.13
C VAL A 8 -41.45 -1.60 -9.65
N ALA A 9 -40.61 -0.78 -10.28
CA ALA A 9 -40.28 0.58 -9.87
C ALA A 9 -39.50 0.62 -8.55
N GLY A 10 -38.21 0.95 -8.67
CA GLY A 10 -37.30 1.22 -7.55
C GLY A 10 -36.34 2.35 -7.92
N ALA A 11 -36.87 3.44 -8.48
CA ALA A 11 -36.20 4.73 -8.37
C ALA A 11 -36.30 5.16 -6.90
N ILE A 12 -35.32 4.79 -6.09
CA ILE A 12 -35.18 5.29 -4.73
C ILE A 12 -34.48 6.64 -4.82
N ALA A 13 -35.33 7.66 -4.91
CA ALA A 13 -35.21 8.96 -4.27
C ALA A 13 -33.79 9.45 -3.89
N LEU A 14 -33.18 10.16 -4.84
CA LEU A 14 -32.44 11.38 -4.53
C LEU A 14 -33.40 12.40 -3.88
N SER A 15 -33.55 12.37 -2.55
CA SER A 15 -34.08 13.52 -1.79
C SER A 15 -34.02 13.28 -0.27
N ALA A 16 -32.84 13.44 0.33
CA ALA A 16 -32.71 13.78 1.75
C ALA A 16 -31.32 14.36 2.11
N MET A 17 -30.78 15.30 1.33
CA MET A 17 -29.72 16.22 1.77
C MET A 17 -29.87 17.57 1.04
N ALA A 18 -31.03 18.20 1.16
CA ALA A 18 -31.14 19.63 0.88
C ALA A 18 -30.57 20.36 2.11
N GLY A 19 -29.31 20.79 2.05
CA GLY A 19 -28.72 21.61 3.12
C GLY A 19 -27.20 21.62 3.27
N PHE A 20 -26.47 20.71 2.61
CA PHE A 20 -25.01 20.80 2.55
C PHE A 20 -24.60 21.09 1.12
N SER A 21 -23.90 22.21 0.90
CA SER A 21 -23.06 22.37 -0.27
C SER A 21 -22.06 21.22 -0.25
N VAL A 22 -22.29 20.18 -1.05
CA VAL A 22 -21.22 19.22 -1.36
C VAL A 22 -20.17 20.07 -2.06
N PRO A 23 -18.93 20.21 -1.51
CA PRO A 23 -17.87 20.88 -2.24
C PRO A 23 -17.79 20.24 -3.62
N ALA A 24 -17.66 21.04 -4.68
CA ALA A 24 -17.45 20.49 -6.01
C ALA A 24 -16.27 19.50 -5.93
N ALA A 25 -16.57 18.23 -6.20
CA ALA A 25 -15.56 17.20 -6.17
C ALA A 25 -14.64 17.42 -7.37
N HIS A 26 -13.46 17.98 -7.14
CA HIS A 26 -12.44 18.09 -8.17
C HIS A 26 -11.77 16.73 -8.29
N ALA A 27 -11.93 16.12 -9.46
CA ALA A 27 -11.13 14.96 -9.82
C ALA A 27 -9.69 15.40 -10.04
N GLU A 28 -8.75 14.66 -9.47
CA GLU A 28 -7.32 14.92 -9.57
C GLU A 28 -6.64 13.72 -10.23
N VAL A 29 -5.75 14.00 -11.18
CA VAL A 29 -4.80 13.03 -11.71
C VAL A 29 -3.43 13.46 -11.23
N SER A 30 -2.72 12.56 -10.55
CA SER A 30 -1.36 12.77 -10.09
C SER A 30 -0.45 11.66 -10.60
N ALA A 31 0.78 11.98 -10.97
CA ALA A 31 1.78 11.01 -11.35
C ALA A 31 3.10 11.27 -10.63
N ALA A 32 3.87 10.20 -10.41
CA ALA A 32 5.22 10.30 -9.86
C ALA A 32 6.13 9.26 -10.49
N ILE A 33 7.42 9.57 -10.50
CA ILE A 33 8.48 8.60 -10.76
C ILE A 33 9.49 8.64 -9.62
N GLY A 34 10.19 7.55 -9.39
CA GLY A 34 11.19 7.48 -8.34
C GLY A 34 12.24 6.42 -8.58
N ALA A 35 13.23 6.42 -7.69
CA ALA A 35 14.30 5.44 -7.68
C ALA A 35 14.80 5.22 -6.25
N ALA A 36 15.33 4.03 -6.00
CA ALA A 36 16.06 3.70 -4.80
C ALA A 36 17.30 2.86 -5.12
N ASN A 37 18.28 2.85 -4.22
CA ASN A 37 19.47 2.01 -4.39
C ASN A 37 19.21 0.51 -4.16
N MET A 38 18.01 0.13 -3.72
CA MET A 38 17.54 -1.25 -3.55
C MET A 38 16.01 -1.30 -3.56
N TYR A 39 15.41 -2.45 -3.87
CA TYR A 39 13.96 -2.64 -3.68
C TYR A 39 13.67 -3.02 -2.22
N TYR A 40 13.53 -2.01 -1.37
CA TYR A 40 13.26 -2.21 0.05
C TYR A 40 11.76 -2.35 0.34
N TRP A 41 11.33 -3.55 0.71
CA TRP A 41 9.95 -3.90 0.99
C TRP A 41 9.82 -4.52 2.38
N ARG A 42 9.09 -3.83 3.27
CA ARG A 42 8.69 -4.34 4.60
C ARG A 42 9.84 -4.91 5.43
N GLY A 43 11.02 -4.28 5.39
CA GLY A 43 12.17 -4.77 6.14
C GLY A 43 13.19 -5.55 5.29
N LEU A 44 12.77 -6.03 4.13
CA LEU A 44 13.51 -6.94 3.26
C LEU A 44 14.01 -6.22 1.99
N ASP A 45 15.11 -6.72 1.42
CA ASP A 45 15.62 -6.27 0.12
C ASP A 45 15.24 -7.30 -0.94
N LEU A 46 14.20 -6.98 -1.70
CA LEU A 46 13.67 -7.81 -2.78
C LEU A 46 14.51 -7.74 -4.06
N GLY A 47 15.42 -6.77 -4.16
CA GLY A 47 16.26 -6.59 -5.34
C GLY A 47 17.59 -7.33 -5.25
N GLU A 48 17.90 -8.01 -4.14
CA GLU A 48 19.23 -8.57 -3.84
C GLU A 48 20.38 -7.56 -4.07
N GLY A 49 20.15 -6.29 -3.75
CA GLY A 49 21.09 -5.19 -3.94
C GLY A 49 21.00 -4.47 -5.30
N ASP A 50 20.14 -4.91 -6.21
CA ASP A 50 19.84 -4.18 -7.44
C ASP A 50 18.99 -2.94 -7.18
N ALA A 51 19.30 -1.86 -7.90
CA ALA A 51 18.58 -0.60 -7.77
C ALA A 51 17.14 -0.71 -8.30
N GLN A 52 16.23 -0.03 -7.60
CA GLN A 52 14.83 0.04 -7.99
C GLN A 52 14.55 1.34 -8.75
N VAL A 53 13.80 1.25 -9.85
CA VAL A 53 13.10 2.39 -10.45
C VAL A 53 11.61 2.10 -10.47
N TRP A 54 10.78 3.13 -10.28
CA TRP A 54 9.33 2.96 -10.21
C TRP A 54 8.57 4.19 -10.72
N GLY A 55 7.28 3.98 -11.03
CA GLY A 55 6.33 5.01 -11.39
C GLY A 55 4.94 4.75 -10.81
N ASP A 56 4.19 5.82 -10.58
CA ASP A 56 2.81 5.80 -10.09
C ASP A 56 1.93 6.73 -10.94
N LEU A 57 0.70 6.28 -11.22
CA LEU A 57 -0.36 7.10 -11.79
C LEU A 57 -1.65 6.87 -11.00
N LYS A 58 -2.20 7.95 -10.45
CA LYS A 58 -3.39 7.92 -9.60
C LYS A 58 -4.46 8.87 -10.09
N TYR A 59 -5.70 8.40 -10.05
CA TYR A 59 -6.90 9.20 -10.16
C TYR A 59 -7.61 9.24 -8.80
N SER A 60 -8.04 10.42 -8.34
CA SER A 60 -8.80 10.55 -7.09
C SER A 60 -9.96 11.54 -7.20
N VAL A 61 -11.04 11.26 -6.48
CA VAL A 61 -12.24 12.11 -6.39
C VAL A 61 -13.00 11.84 -5.10
N SER A 62 -13.27 12.88 -4.31
CA SER A 62 -14.07 12.78 -3.07
C SER A 62 -13.63 11.68 -2.10
N GLY A 63 -12.32 11.47 -1.95
CA GLY A 63 -11.74 10.45 -1.07
C GLY A 63 -11.61 9.06 -1.71
N PHE A 64 -12.35 8.78 -2.79
CA PHE A 64 -12.09 7.59 -3.61
C PHE A 64 -10.85 7.80 -4.47
N TYR A 65 -10.08 6.74 -4.66
CA TYR A 65 -8.95 6.75 -5.59
C TYR A 65 -8.75 5.38 -6.23
N THR A 66 -8.07 5.38 -7.37
CA THR A 66 -7.54 4.20 -8.04
C THR A 66 -6.29 4.57 -8.81
N GLY A 67 -5.40 3.62 -9.04
CA GLY A 67 -4.19 3.87 -9.77
C GLY A 67 -3.45 2.61 -10.16
N VAL A 68 -2.31 2.85 -10.78
CA VAL A 68 -1.33 1.83 -11.13
C VAL A 68 0.03 2.28 -10.62
N TRP A 69 0.73 1.37 -9.96
CA TRP A 69 2.15 1.51 -9.65
C TRP A 69 2.91 0.47 -10.46
N ALA A 70 4.14 0.77 -10.89
CA ALA A 70 4.98 -0.18 -11.61
C ALA A 70 6.45 0.02 -11.24
N SER A 71 7.21 -1.07 -11.24
CA SER A 71 8.63 -1.05 -10.89
C SER A 71 9.48 -1.99 -11.73
N SER A 72 10.78 -1.70 -11.78
CA SER A 72 11.81 -2.66 -12.22
C SER A 72 11.71 -4.01 -11.49
N GLY A 73 11.12 -4.01 -10.30
CA GLY A 73 10.59 -5.20 -9.63
C GLY A 73 11.61 -5.95 -8.78
N ASP A 74 11.28 -7.19 -8.51
CA ASP A 74 11.93 -8.14 -7.62
C ASP A 74 13.00 -8.97 -8.36
N PHE A 75 14.02 -9.44 -7.66
CA PHE A 75 15.10 -10.24 -8.24
C PHE A 75 14.61 -11.60 -8.77
N ASP A 76 13.76 -12.29 -8.01
CA ASP A 76 13.20 -13.60 -8.34
C ASP A 76 11.99 -13.48 -9.28
N ASP A 77 11.12 -12.50 -9.02
CA ASP A 77 9.83 -12.38 -9.74
C ASP A 77 9.85 -11.40 -10.91
N GLY A 78 10.94 -10.65 -11.09
CA GLY A 78 11.11 -9.67 -12.17
C GLY A 78 10.23 -8.44 -12.02
N GLN A 79 9.89 -7.80 -13.13
CA GLN A 79 9.08 -6.56 -13.15
C GLN A 79 7.71 -6.74 -12.51
N GLU A 80 7.30 -5.75 -11.74
CA GLU A 80 6.05 -5.72 -10.99
C GLU A 80 5.18 -4.54 -11.44
N TYR A 81 3.87 -4.76 -11.50
CA TYR A 81 2.92 -3.65 -11.44
C TYR A 81 1.74 -3.97 -10.53
N ASP A 82 1.26 -2.95 -9.85
CA ASP A 82 0.17 -3.04 -8.91
C ASP A 82 -1.03 -2.27 -9.41
N LEU A 83 -2.21 -2.83 -9.20
CA LEU A 83 -3.47 -2.14 -9.39
C LEU A 83 -4.10 -1.90 -8.03
N TYR A 84 -4.42 -0.66 -7.73
CA TYR A 84 -5.01 -0.31 -6.44
C TYR A 84 -6.26 0.53 -6.57
N ALA A 85 -7.14 0.38 -5.58
CA ALA A 85 -8.30 1.23 -5.39
C ALA A 85 -8.62 1.34 -3.90
N GLY A 86 -9.11 2.50 -3.47
CA GLY A 86 -9.39 2.73 -2.06
C GLY A 86 -10.28 3.92 -1.79
N TYR A 87 -10.54 4.10 -0.49
CA TYR A 87 -11.25 5.25 0.05
C TYR A 87 -10.54 5.72 1.31
N GLY A 88 -10.15 6.99 1.32
CA GLY A 88 -9.46 7.60 2.44
C GLY A 88 -9.94 9.01 2.70
N GLY A 89 -9.69 9.48 3.92
CA GLY A 89 -10.06 10.82 4.34
C GLY A 89 -9.53 11.19 5.72
N SER A 90 -9.94 12.37 6.18
CA SER A 90 -9.61 12.87 7.50
C SER A 90 -10.81 13.53 8.19
N LEU A 91 -10.82 13.45 9.52
CA LEU A 91 -11.78 14.08 10.42
C LEU A 91 -10.98 14.78 11.52
N GLY A 92 -10.60 16.04 11.27
CA GLY A 92 -9.62 16.73 12.11
C GLY A 92 -8.26 16.03 12.03
N ASP A 93 -7.68 15.70 13.18
CA ASP A 93 -6.38 15.02 13.27
C ASP A 93 -6.44 13.51 13.02
N PHE A 94 -7.65 12.94 12.96
CA PHE A 94 -7.87 11.55 12.63
C PHE A 94 -7.85 11.34 11.12
N ARG A 95 -7.09 10.35 10.66
CA ARG A 95 -6.97 9.93 9.26
C ARG A 95 -7.34 8.47 9.14
N TYR A 96 -8.00 8.09 8.05
CA TYR A 96 -8.33 6.71 7.77
C TYR A 96 -8.17 6.42 6.28
N ASP A 97 -7.84 5.18 5.95
CA ASP A 97 -7.75 4.66 4.60
C ASP A 97 -8.14 3.18 4.60
N VAL A 98 -8.92 2.77 3.59
CA VAL A 98 -9.16 1.36 3.28
C VAL A 98 -8.94 1.16 1.79
N SER A 99 -8.10 0.20 1.42
CA SER A 99 -7.73 -0.06 0.03
C SER A 99 -7.61 -1.55 -0.28
N LEU A 100 -7.68 -1.84 -1.57
CA LEU A 100 -7.34 -3.12 -2.18
C LEU A 100 -6.16 -2.91 -3.12
N TRP A 101 -5.21 -3.83 -3.06
CA TRP A 101 -4.00 -3.83 -3.88
C TRP A 101 -3.87 -5.20 -4.54
N SER A 102 -3.81 -5.23 -5.87
CA SER A 102 -3.51 -6.43 -6.64
C SER A 102 -2.10 -6.32 -7.17
N TYR A 103 -1.24 -7.22 -6.73
CA TYR A 103 0.15 -7.32 -7.14
C TYR A 103 0.24 -8.22 -8.36
N VAL A 104 1.00 -7.79 -9.38
CA VAL A 104 1.08 -8.51 -10.66
C VAL A 104 2.54 -8.67 -11.08
N TYR A 105 2.94 -9.92 -11.26
CA TYR A 105 4.28 -10.33 -11.68
C TYR A 105 4.19 -11.14 -12.98
N PRO A 106 4.30 -10.51 -14.16
CA PRO A 106 4.09 -11.18 -15.45
C PRO A 106 5.11 -12.28 -15.76
N GLN A 107 6.30 -12.23 -15.17
CA GLN A 107 7.37 -13.20 -15.42
C GLN A 107 7.10 -14.55 -14.76
N VAL A 108 6.38 -14.56 -13.63
CA VAL A 108 6.00 -15.75 -12.87
C VAL A 108 4.49 -16.04 -12.94
N ASP A 109 3.85 -15.56 -14.01
CA ASP A 109 2.44 -15.81 -14.35
C ASP A 109 1.41 -15.38 -13.29
N VAL A 110 1.76 -14.45 -12.40
CA VAL A 110 0.80 -13.85 -11.45
C VAL A 110 -0.04 -12.82 -12.20
N SER A 111 -1.35 -13.04 -12.29
CA SER A 111 -2.27 -12.14 -13.00
C SER A 111 -3.02 -11.21 -12.04
N PRO A 112 -3.67 -10.13 -12.55
CA PRO A 112 -4.53 -9.30 -11.72
C PRO A 112 -5.57 -10.13 -10.95
N ALA A 113 -5.74 -9.79 -9.67
CA ALA A 113 -6.56 -10.45 -8.66
C ALA A 113 -6.11 -11.85 -8.20
N ASP A 114 -5.02 -12.42 -8.74
CA ASP A 114 -4.47 -13.68 -8.25
C ASP A 114 -3.77 -13.48 -6.90
N PHE A 115 -3.00 -12.39 -6.76
CA PHE A 115 -2.40 -11.96 -5.48
C PHE A 115 -2.97 -10.59 -5.08
N THR A 116 -3.70 -10.54 -3.96
CA THR A 116 -4.43 -9.32 -3.55
C THR A 116 -4.44 -9.15 -2.05
N GLU A 117 -4.14 -7.93 -1.61
CA GLU A 117 -4.24 -7.50 -0.22
C GLU A 117 -5.40 -6.53 0.01
N ALA A 118 -6.08 -6.71 1.14
CA ALA A 118 -6.86 -5.65 1.77
C ALA A 118 -5.97 -4.90 2.77
N VAL A 119 -6.04 -3.57 2.72
CA VAL A 119 -5.22 -2.68 3.55
C VAL A 119 -6.12 -1.74 4.32
N VAL A 120 -5.85 -1.59 5.62
CA VAL A 120 -6.50 -0.60 6.49
C VAL A 120 -5.44 0.22 7.17
N SER A 121 -5.52 1.55 7.07
CA SER A 121 -4.65 2.49 7.77
C SER A 121 -5.46 3.43 8.64
N LEU A 122 -4.99 3.64 9.87
CA LEU A 122 -5.56 4.59 10.84
C LEU A 122 -4.45 5.48 11.35
N GLY A 123 -4.66 6.80 11.32
CA GLY A 123 -3.71 7.78 11.79
C GLY A 123 -4.33 8.75 12.78
N TYR A 124 -3.53 9.17 13.77
CA TYR A 124 -3.88 10.25 14.69
C TYR A 124 -2.65 11.07 15.03
N GLY A 125 -2.65 12.36 14.65
CA GLY A 125 -1.49 13.21 14.80
C GLY A 125 -0.25 12.61 14.11
N PRO A 126 0.90 12.47 14.81
CA PRO A 126 2.13 11.94 14.22
C PRO A 126 2.14 10.41 14.03
N VAL A 127 1.15 9.69 14.57
CA VAL A 127 1.13 8.23 14.61
C VAL A 127 0.25 7.67 13.50
N THR A 128 0.72 6.61 12.84
CA THR A 128 -0.05 5.82 11.87
C THR A 128 0.12 4.33 12.16
N ALA A 129 -0.98 3.59 12.20
CA ALA A 129 -0.99 2.14 12.22
C ALA A 129 -1.61 1.63 10.91
N THR A 130 -1.01 0.60 10.31
CA THR A 130 -1.51 0.01 9.06
C THR A 130 -1.48 -1.50 9.16
N TYR A 131 -2.54 -2.16 8.68
CA TYR A 131 -2.65 -3.61 8.60
C TYR A 131 -2.94 -4.02 7.15
N PHE A 132 -2.22 -5.03 6.69
CA PHE A 132 -2.29 -5.62 5.36
C PHE A 132 -2.69 -7.08 5.51
N LYS A 133 -3.62 -7.55 4.70
CA LYS A 133 -4.08 -8.93 4.73
C LYS A 133 -4.24 -9.48 3.33
N ASN A 134 -3.59 -10.59 3.03
CA ASN A 134 -3.87 -11.34 1.81
C ASN A 134 -5.32 -11.84 1.84
N ILE A 135 -6.06 -11.47 0.80
CA ILE A 135 -7.44 -11.89 0.57
C ILE A 135 -7.57 -12.75 -0.71
N ALA A 136 -6.54 -12.75 -1.55
CA ALA A 136 -6.34 -13.71 -2.63
C ALA A 136 -4.84 -14.00 -2.75
N ALA A 137 -4.51 -15.27 -2.94
CA ALA A 137 -3.14 -15.79 -3.09
C ALA A 137 -3.20 -17.05 -3.95
N LYS A 138 -3.62 -16.89 -5.21
CA LYS A 138 -3.78 -17.98 -6.15
C LYS A 138 -2.44 -18.30 -6.79
N ASP A 139 -1.92 -19.48 -6.48
CA ASP A 139 -0.66 -20.00 -7.00
C ASP A 139 0.57 -19.10 -6.70
N TYR A 140 0.41 -18.06 -5.87
CA TYR A 140 1.42 -17.11 -5.44
C TYR A 140 1.06 -16.51 -4.08
N GLY A 141 2.02 -16.50 -3.14
CA GLY A 141 1.82 -16.09 -1.75
C GLY A 141 0.95 -17.06 -0.93
N ASP A 142 0.56 -16.63 0.27
CA ASP A 142 -0.34 -17.40 1.16
C ASP A 142 -1.48 -16.54 1.69
N ASN A 143 -2.70 -17.08 1.82
CA ASN A 143 -3.87 -16.34 2.33
C ASN A 143 -3.84 -16.14 3.85
N SER A 144 -3.01 -16.88 4.58
CA SER A 144 -2.77 -16.70 6.02
C SER A 144 -1.86 -15.49 6.27
N TYR A 145 -0.98 -15.14 5.32
CA TYR A 145 -0.10 -13.99 5.44
C TYR A 145 -0.85 -12.69 5.73
N SER A 146 -0.26 -11.91 6.63
CA SER A 146 -0.61 -10.54 6.93
C SER A 146 0.60 -9.77 7.45
N TYR A 147 0.52 -8.45 7.40
CA TYR A 147 1.59 -7.58 7.84
C TYR A 147 1.02 -6.38 8.59
N ALA A 148 1.68 -5.96 9.66
CA ALA A 148 1.25 -4.82 10.47
C ALA A 148 2.39 -3.84 10.67
N THR A 149 2.06 -2.55 10.74
CA THR A 149 3.03 -1.50 11.05
C THR A 149 2.51 -0.51 12.09
N LEU A 150 3.44 0.07 12.83
CA LEU A 150 3.24 1.28 13.62
C LEU A 150 4.36 2.26 13.29
N ALA A 151 3.99 3.46 12.85
CA ALA A 151 4.92 4.51 12.46
C ALA A 151 4.65 5.81 13.26
N VAL A 152 5.71 6.53 13.58
CA VAL A 152 5.66 7.85 14.21
C VAL A 152 6.52 8.83 13.42
N VAL A 153 5.94 9.96 13.01
CA VAL A 153 6.64 11.05 12.32
C VAL A 153 6.96 12.16 13.31
N LEU A 154 8.24 12.52 13.39
CA LEU A 154 8.79 13.56 14.26
C LEU A 154 9.62 14.52 13.40
N ASP A 155 8.97 15.58 12.90
CA ASP A 155 9.57 16.54 11.95
C ASP A 155 10.12 15.81 10.71
N LYS A 156 11.45 15.79 10.53
CA LYS A 156 12.12 15.12 9.41
C LYS A 156 12.37 13.63 9.62
N PHE A 157 12.08 13.09 10.80
CA PHE A 157 12.35 11.71 11.14
C PHE A 157 11.07 10.87 11.16
N THR A 158 11.15 9.65 10.66
CA THR A 158 10.11 8.63 10.83
C THR A 158 10.73 7.41 11.48
N LEU A 159 10.13 6.95 12.58
CA LEU A 159 10.41 5.64 13.16
C LEU A 159 9.25 4.71 12.81
N LYS A 160 9.55 3.54 12.24
CA LYS A 160 8.56 2.52 11.93
C LYS A 160 8.96 1.19 12.56
N TYR A 161 8.00 0.49 13.12
CA TYR A 161 8.07 -0.93 13.44
C TYR A 161 7.12 -1.69 12.52
N GLY A 162 7.57 -2.80 11.95
CA GLY A 162 6.74 -3.68 11.12
C GLY A 162 6.93 -5.14 11.51
N VAL A 163 5.87 -5.95 11.34
CA VAL A 163 5.88 -7.38 11.67
C VAL A 163 5.08 -8.18 10.65
N HIS A 164 5.69 -9.26 10.19
CA HIS A 164 5.11 -10.27 9.31
C HIS A 164 4.43 -11.35 10.15
N MET A 165 3.30 -11.85 9.69
CA MET A 165 2.53 -12.91 10.34
C MET A 165 2.05 -13.88 9.26
N ASP A 166 2.37 -15.16 9.39
CA ASP A 166 2.09 -16.18 8.38
C ASP A 166 1.97 -17.57 9.02
N ASP A 167 1.21 -18.49 8.42
CA ASP A 167 1.13 -19.88 8.88
C ASP A 167 2.17 -20.79 8.20
N THR A 168 2.94 -20.27 7.22
CA THR A 168 3.91 -21.06 6.43
C THR A 168 5.37 -20.93 6.89
N ASP A 169 5.63 -20.36 8.07
CA ASP A 169 6.93 -20.22 8.76
C ASP A 169 8.04 -19.46 8.00
N SER A 170 7.87 -19.07 6.72
CA SER A 170 8.93 -18.43 5.92
C SER A 170 9.29 -17.02 6.37
N VAL A 171 8.32 -16.29 6.93
CA VAL A 171 8.51 -14.94 7.48
C VAL A 171 7.67 -14.73 8.75
N ASP A 172 7.14 -15.79 9.38
CA ASP A 172 6.26 -15.62 10.54
C ASP A 172 7.01 -15.02 11.73
N GLY A 173 6.43 -13.97 12.29
CA GLY A 173 7.04 -13.24 13.40
C GLY A 173 8.28 -12.41 13.04
N VAL A 174 8.73 -12.42 11.78
CA VAL A 174 9.83 -11.56 11.33
C VAL A 174 9.42 -10.10 11.53
N ALA A 175 10.22 -9.36 12.30
CA ALA A 175 9.95 -7.97 12.64
C ALA A 175 11.14 -7.08 12.36
N HIS A 176 10.89 -5.85 11.94
CA HIS A 176 11.91 -4.88 11.60
C HIS A 176 11.63 -3.50 12.18
N VAL A 177 12.69 -2.70 12.29
CA VAL A 177 12.63 -1.29 12.66
C VAL A 177 13.32 -0.45 11.58
N ASP A 178 12.65 0.61 11.15
CA ASP A 178 13.17 1.56 10.18
C ASP A 178 13.29 2.94 10.82
N LEU A 179 14.45 3.57 10.66
CA LEU A 179 14.65 5.00 10.92
C LEU A 179 14.89 5.72 9.61
N THR A 180 13.93 6.56 9.22
CA THR A 180 14.01 7.38 8.01
C THR A 180 14.29 8.84 8.37
N TYR A 181 15.22 9.46 7.65
CA TYR A 181 15.43 10.91 7.62
C TYR A 181 15.05 11.47 6.25
N ALA A 182 14.06 12.36 6.22
CA ALA A 182 13.67 13.11 5.04
C ALA A 182 14.56 14.37 4.92
N TYR A 183 15.50 14.38 3.97
CA TYR A 183 16.31 15.57 3.70
C TYR A 183 15.42 16.70 3.19
N ASN A 184 14.51 16.37 2.27
CA ASN A 184 13.42 17.18 1.75
C ASN A 184 12.28 16.26 1.23
N ASP A 185 11.26 16.85 0.60
CA ASP A 185 10.07 16.14 0.09
C ASP A 185 10.37 15.14 -1.05
N LYS A 186 11.60 15.11 -1.57
CA LYS A 186 12.01 14.30 -2.73
C LYS A 186 13.12 13.30 -2.42
N LEU A 187 13.87 13.47 -1.32
CA LEU A 187 15.05 12.67 -0.99
C LEU A 187 15.02 12.24 0.47
N SER A 188 15.14 10.94 0.70
CA SER A 188 15.16 10.33 2.03
C SER A 188 16.27 9.30 2.19
N PHE A 189 16.68 9.09 3.44
CA PHE A 189 17.65 8.08 3.84
C PHE A 189 17.02 7.21 4.93
N THR A 190 16.98 5.89 4.74
CA THR A 190 16.43 4.95 5.71
C THR A 190 17.50 3.97 6.15
N LEU A 191 17.64 3.80 7.47
CA LEU A 191 18.33 2.66 8.05
C LEU A 191 17.28 1.67 8.55
N GLY A 192 17.22 0.50 7.93
CA GLY A 192 16.31 -0.58 8.29
C GLY A 192 17.07 -1.77 8.88
N LYS A 193 16.49 -2.43 9.87
CA LYS A 193 17.09 -3.61 10.53
C LYS A 193 15.99 -4.58 10.93
N VAL A 194 16.13 -5.85 10.53
CA VAL A 194 15.35 -6.94 11.11
C VAL A 194 15.83 -7.14 12.56
N ILE A 195 14.90 -7.16 13.50
CA ILE A 195 15.16 -7.21 14.95
C ILE A 195 14.60 -8.46 15.62
N ASP A 196 13.71 -9.18 14.94
CA ASP A 196 13.21 -10.49 15.36
C ASP A 196 13.06 -11.33 14.09
N ASP A 197 13.62 -12.53 14.12
CA ASP A 197 13.54 -13.57 13.10
C ASP A 197 13.92 -14.87 13.79
N LYS A 198 12.91 -15.56 14.34
CA LYS A 198 13.13 -16.71 15.24
C LYS A 198 13.76 -17.90 14.52
N ASP A 199 13.48 -18.00 13.23
CA ASP A 199 13.85 -19.16 12.41
C ASP A 199 15.03 -18.85 11.47
N GLU A 200 15.64 -17.67 11.62
CA GLU A 200 16.80 -17.18 10.83
C GLU A 200 16.56 -17.33 9.32
N THR A 201 15.36 -16.97 8.90
CA THR A 201 14.83 -17.15 7.54
C THR A 201 15.26 -16.05 6.58
N VAL A 202 15.61 -14.87 7.10
CA VAL A 202 15.91 -13.70 6.29
C VAL A 202 17.30 -13.13 6.58
N ASN A 203 17.84 -12.37 5.64
CA ASN A 203 19.05 -11.60 5.87
C ASN A 203 18.75 -10.48 6.87
N ASP A 204 19.28 -10.61 8.08
CA ASP A 204 19.04 -9.66 9.15
C ASP A 204 19.95 -8.42 9.08
N GLU A 205 20.96 -8.36 8.20
CA GLU A 205 21.91 -7.26 8.15
C GLU A 205 21.22 -5.90 7.95
N ALA A 206 21.77 -4.86 8.57
CA ALA A 206 21.21 -3.52 8.45
C ALA A 206 21.26 -3.04 6.99
N LYS A 207 20.12 -2.57 6.48
CA LYS A 207 19.97 -2.06 5.11
C LYS A 207 19.95 -0.53 5.13
N PHE A 208 20.72 0.07 4.23
CA PHE A 208 20.73 1.52 4.05
C PHE A 208 20.12 1.89 2.70
N VAL A 209 18.95 2.53 2.76
CA VAL A 209 18.16 2.89 1.59
C VAL A 209 18.27 4.39 1.33
N VAL A 210 18.56 4.75 0.08
CA VAL A 210 18.47 6.11 -0.44
C VAL A 210 17.30 6.13 -1.40
N GLY A 211 16.24 6.85 -1.06
CA GLY A 211 15.02 6.95 -1.86
C GLY A 211 14.87 8.33 -2.49
N PHE A 212 14.49 8.35 -3.76
CA PHE A 212 14.18 9.56 -4.52
C PHE A 212 12.77 9.49 -5.12
N THR A 213 12.03 10.59 -5.07
CA THR A 213 10.70 10.73 -5.67
C THR A 213 10.55 12.07 -6.36
N LEU A 214 9.96 12.05 -7.55
CA LEU A 214 9.67 13.22 -8.36
C LEU A 214 8.19 13.20 -8.79
N PRO A 215 7.35 14.06 -8.20
CA PRO A 215 6.02 14.33 -8.72
C PRO A 215 6.10 14.93 -10.12
N ILE A 216 5.21 14.50 -11.02
CA ILE A 216 5.09 14.99 -12.39
C ILE A 216 3.79 15.79 -12.49
N GLU A 217 3.93 17.07 -12.85
CA GLU A 217 2.84 18.03 -13.12
C GLU A 217 2.66 18.24 -14.63
#